data_AF-A0A835XPD6-F1
#
_entry.id   AF-A0A835XPD6-F1
#
_cell.length_a   1.000
_cell.length_b   1.000
_cell.length_c   1.000
_cell.angle_alpha   90.00
_cell.angle_beta   90.00
_cell.angle_gamma   90.00
#
_symmetry.space_group_name_H-M   'P 1'
#
loop_
_entity.id
_entity.type
_entity.pdbx_description
1 polymer ?
#
loop_
_entity_poly.entity_id
_entity_poly.type
_entity_poly.pdbx_seq_one_letter_code
_entity_poly.pdbx_strand_id
1 'polypeptide(L)'
;MQSLVNRSVAGRGASAAARRGSRTRLSVVVRAAVEQSRRSVLAGLVAVPAALALDAWRPAFAAGANVGEEGVEEYSRLEASGKLNTIKDLEKIRTKFNFKRGTDGRVYARSSKGTWFAVRLDMEVPGAMLFRDTSNGEIFALQTQALQQIDLSSDQVVILLLGDGDWEREISPITFDDGNGNTKSLVLTENEFRNVVGLISMAEAAEEGAEGAK
;
A
#
# COMPACT_ATOMS: atom_id res chain seq x y z
N MET A 1 -23.85 65.87 -10.63
CA MET A 1 -25.32 65.89 -10.57
C MET A 1 -25.82 64.46 -10.53
N GLN A 2 -26.52 64.10 -9.43
CA GLN A 2 -27.53 63.02 -9.28
C GLN A 2 -27.07 61.58 -9.58
N SER A 3 -27.43 60.50 -8.87
CA SER A 3 -28.31 60.19 -7.73
C SER A 3 -28.04 58.67 -7.49
N LEU A 4 -27.54 58.24 -6.34
CA LEU A 4 -28.29 57.64 -5.21
C LEU A 4 -29.13 56.37 -5.51
N VAL A 5 -29.14 55.49 -4.49
CA VAL A 5 -30.06 54.37 -4.17
C VAL A 5 -29.48 52.96 -4.48
N ASN A 6 -28.88 52.19 -3.56
CA ASN A 6 -29.32 51.62 -2.25
C ASN A 6 -30.02 50.25 -2.39
N ARG A 7 -29.43 49.18 -1.81
CA ARG A 7 -30.17 48.13 -1.07
C ARG A 7 -29.22 47.23 -0.25
N SER A 8 -29.29 47.48 1.06
CA SER A 8 -29.00 46.57 2.16
C SER A 8 -29.91 45.33 2.13
N VAL A 9 -29.36 44.15 2.44
CA VAL A 9 -30.07 43.10 3.19
C VAL A 9 -29.10 42.48 4.19
N ALA A 10 -29.43 42.65 5.46
CA ALA A 10 -28.82 41.96 6.59
C ALA A 10 -29.44 40.56 6.76
N GLY A 11 -28.62 39.58 7.10
CA GLY A 11 -29.05 38.29 7.63
C GLY A 11 -28.26 37.96 8.90
N ARG A 12 -28.89 38.17 10.06
CA ARG A 12 -28.44 37.72 11.38
C ARG A 12 -28.98 36.31 11.64
N GLY A 13 -28.21 35.48 12.36
CA GLY A 13 -28.69 34.25 13.02
C GLY A 13 -27.51 33.37 13.46
N ALA A 14 -27.02 33.57 14.68
CA ALA A 14 -27.24 32.70 15.86
C ALA A 14 -26.32 31.45 15.85
N SER A 15 -25.25 31.43 16.64
CA SER A 15 -25.19 31.06 18.07
C SER A 15 -25.14 29.54 18.30
N ALA A 16 -24.01 29.03 18.81
CA ALA A 16 -23.95 28.10 19.95
C ALA A 16 -22.49 27.67 20.21
N ALA A 17 -21.93 28.21 21.29
CA ALA A 17 -20.78 27.64 21.96
C ALA A 17 -21.26 26.50 22.88
N ALA A 18 -20.67 25.31 22.75
CA ALA A 18 -20.68 24.23 23.74
C ALA A 18 -19.36 23.47 23.59
N ARG A 19 -18.36 23.71 24.45
CA ARG A 19 -18.09 23.04 25.74
C ARG A 19 -17.87 21.52 25.66
N ARG A 20 -16.71 21.16 26.23
CA ARG A 20 -16.32 19.92 26.89
C ARG A 20 -15.90 18.74 26.02
N GLY A 21 -14.63 18.39 26.20
CA GLY A 21 -14.08 17.13 25.73
C GLY A 21 -14.57 15.92 26.52
N SER A 22 -14.30 14.77 25.95
CA SER A 22 -13.98 13.56 26.69
C SER A 22 -13.05 12.74 25.82
N ARG A 23 -11.86 12.46 26.36
CA ARG A 23 -11.02 11.35 25.90
C ARG A 23 -11.81 10.08 26.13
N THR A 24 -12.02 9.30 25.08
CA THR A 24 -12.36 7.89 25.25
C THR A 24 -11.53 7.09 24.25
N ARG A 25 -10.46 6.48 24.79
CA ARG A 25 -9.77 5.35 24.15
C ARG A 25 -10.79 4.23 24.00
N LEU A 26 -10.96 3.72 22.78
CA LEU A 26 -11.58 2.42 22.57
C LEU A 26 -10.50 1.49 22.05
N SER A 27 -9.91 0.77 23.01
CA SER A 27 -9.15 -0.45 22.78
C SER A 27 -10.13 -1.55 22.42
N VAL A 28 -10.06 -2.06 21.19
CA VAL A 28 -10.71 -3.33 20.84
C VAL A 28 -9.75 -4.45 21.23
N VAL A 29 -10.08 -5.12 22.33
CA VAL A 29 -9.44 -6.37 22.73
C VAL A 29 -10.02 -7.47 21.86
N VAL A 30 -9.25 -7.95 20.89
CA VAL A 30 -9.56 -9.20 20.18
C VAL A 30 -9.18 -10.36 21.11
N ARG A 31 -10.16 -10.93 21.80
CA ARG A 31 -10.00 -12.18 22.54
C ARG A 31 -10.01 -13.33 21.55
N ALA A 32 -8.87 -14.01 21.45
CA ALA A 32 -8.80 -15.38 20.98
C ALA A 32 -9.66 -16.28 21.87
N ALA A 33 -10.49 -17.12 21.24
CA ALA A 33 -11.13 -18.26 21.87
C ALA A 33 -10.89 -19.48 20.98
N VAL A 34 -9.67 -20.02 21.10
CA VAL A 34 -9.37 -21.40 20.78
C VAL A 34 -9.64 -22.18 22.07
N GLU A 35 -10.64 -23.06 22.05
CA GLU A 35 -10.58 -24.41 22.66
C GLU A 35 -11.97 -25.06 22.54
N GLN A 36 -12.09 -26.15 21.76
CA GLN A 36 -12.83 -27.31 22.26
C GLN A 36 -12.39 -28.58 21.55
N SER A 37 -11.41 -29.19 22.20
CA SER A 37 -11.03 -30.59 22.11
C SER A 37 -12.25 -31.52 22.02
N ARG A 38 -12.32 -32.33 20.95
CA ARG A 38 -13.01 -33.62 20.99
C ARG A 38 -12.10 -34.70 20.42
N ARG A 39 -11.93 -35.71 21.27
CA ARG A 39 -11.05 -36.86 21.16
C ARG A 39 -11.47 -37.84 20.06
N SER A 40 -10.45 -38.41 19.43
CA SER A 40 -10.30 -39.82 19.02
C SER A 40 -11.23 -40.39 17.95
N VAL A 41 -10.67 -40.74 16.77
CA VAL A 41 -10.70 -42.11 16.22
C VAL A 41 -9.39 -42.37 15.46
N LEU A 42 -8.77 -43.50 15.79
CA LEU A 42 -7.56 -44.09 15.23
C LEU A 42 -7.92 -44.94 13.99
N ALA A 43 -6.95 -45.09 13.08
CA ALA A 43 -6.83 -46.10 12.00
C ALA A 43 -7.28 -45.70 10.58
N GLY A 44 -6.34 -45.78 9.63
CA GLY A 44 -6.65 -45.75 8.20
C GLY A 44 -5.47 -45.36 7.31
N LEU A 45 -4.53 -46.29 7.12
CA LEU A 45 -3.32 -46.17 6.32
C LEU A 45 -3.63 -46.34 4.82
N VAL A 46 -3.49 -45.30 4.00
CA VAL A 46 -3.06 -45.38 2.58
C VAL A 46 -2.36 -44.06 2.22
N ALA A 47 -1.03 -44.09 2.12
CA ALA A 47 -0.24 -42.99 1.58
C ALA A 47 -0.29 -43.04 0.04
N VAL A 48 -0.96 -42.07 -0.56
CA VAL A 48 -0.71 -41.69 -1.96
C VAL A 48 0.05 -40.36 -1.90
N PRO A 49 1.34 -40.31 -2.28
CA PRO A 49 2.05 -39.05 -2.34
C PRO A 49 1.56 -38.32 -3.59
N ALA A 50 0.48 -37.56 -3.45
CA ALA A 50 0.21 -36.45 -4.35
C ALA A 50 1.31 -35.42 -4.07
N ALA A 51 2.37 -35.46 -4.88
CA ALA A 51 3.32 -34.36 -5.00
C ALA A 51 2.54 -33.15 -5.55
N LEU A 52 1.84 -32.46 -4.65
CA LEU A 52 1.34 -31.13 -4.90
C LEU A 52 2.58 -30.27 -5.05
N ALA A 53 2.87 -29.91 -6.29
CA ALA A 53 3.76 -28.83 -6.63
C ALA A 53 3.12 -27.55 -6.09
N LEU A 54 3.33 -27.30 -4.79
CA LEU A 54 3.19 -25.98 -4.20
C LEU A 54 4.36 -25.20 -4.79
N ASP A 55 4.05 -24.43 -5.83
CA ASP A 55 4.92 -23.38 -6.34
C ASP A 55 5.17 -22.44 -5.15
N ALA A 56 6.27 -22.70 -4.44
CA ALA A 56 6.68 -21.96 -3.27
C ALA A 56 6.68 -20.48 -3.64
N TRP A 57 5.89 -19.69 -2.94
CA TRP A 57 5.87 -18.24 -3.09
C TRP A 57 7.22 -17.70 -2.64
N ARG A 58 8.20 -17.74 -3.55
CA ARG A 58 9.45 -17.02 -3.41
C ARG A 58 9.21 -15.65 -4.00
N PRO A 59 9.24 -14.57 -3.19
CA PRO A 59 9.23 -13.24 -3.76
C PRO A 59 10.37 -13.18 -4.78
N ALA A 60 10.07 -12.75 -6.00
CA ALA A 60 11.09 -12.52 -7.01
C ALA A 60 12.04 -11.45 -6.44
N PHE A 61 13.22 -11.88 -6.01
CA PHE A 61 14.20 -10.97 -5.47
C PHE A 61 14.77 -10.13 -6.62
N ALA A 62 14.54 -8.82 -6.52
CA ALA A 62 15.10 -7.81 -7.41
C ALA A 62 16.64 -7.76 -7.27
N ALA A 63 17.34 -8.61 -8.01
CA ALA A 63 18.78 -8.56 -8.13
C ALA A 63 19.16 -7.59 -9.26
N GLY A 64 19.26 -6.30 -8.92
CA GLY A 64 19.83 -5.28 -9.81
C GLY A 64 18.88 -4.17 -10.18
N ALA A 65 18.49 -3.35 -9.21
CA ALA A 65 18.07 -1.99 -9.52
C ALA A 65 19.31 -1.25 -10.05
N ASN A 66 19.35 -0.95 -11.35
CA ASN A 66 20.09 0.23 -11.80
C ASN A 66 19.29 1.41 -11.28
N VAL A 67 19.48 1.68 -9.98
CA VAL A 67 18.69 2.60 -9.20
C VAL A 67 18.64 3.93 -9.94
N GLY A 68 17.50 4.62 -9.96
CA GLY A 68 17.27 5.84 -10.74
C GLY A 68 18.12 7.05 -10.31
N GLU A 69 19.44 6.89 -10.22
CA GLU A 69 20.44 7.87 -9.76
C GLU A 69 20.38 9.13 -10.60
N GLU A 70 20.22 9.01 -11.93
CA GLU A 70 20.05 10.17 -12.81
C GLU A 70 18.80 10.99 -12.45
N GLY A 71 17.69 10.30 -12.12
CA GLY A 71 16.46 10.97 -11.71
C GLY A 71 16.60 11.69 -10.37
N VAL A 72 17.31 11.07 -9.42
CA VAL A 72 17.60 11.67 -8.11
C VAL A 72 18.57 12.86 -8.23
N GLU A 73 19.59 12.76 -9.08
CA GLU A 73 20.53 13.85 -9.35
C GLU A 73 19.79 15.05 -9.99
N GLU A 74 18.93 14.79 -10.98
CA GLU A 74 18.12 15.83 -11.60
C GLU A 74 17.21 16.52 -10.57
N TYR A 75 16.50 15.74 -9.75
CA TYR A 75 15.66 16.27 -8.67
C TYR A 75 16.46 17.16 -7.72
N SER A 76 17.60 16.65 -7.23
CA SER A 76 18.48 17.35 -6.29
C SER A 76 19.00 18.66 -6.86
N ARG A 77 19.36 18.69 -8.15
CA ARG A 77 19.79 19.90 -8.85
C ARG A 77 18.66 20.94 -8.97
N LEU A 78 17.44 20.50 -9.28
CA LEU A 78 16.27 21.38 -9.39
C LEU A 78 15.86 21.94 -8.02
N GLU A 79 15.94 21.12 -6.97
CA GLU A 79 15.73 21.53 -5.58
C GLU A 79 16.77 22.55 -5.13
N ALA A 80 18.07 22.25 -5.31
CA ALA A 80 19.17 23.14 -4.92
C ALA A 80 19.15 24.48 -5.67
N SER A 81 18.66 24.50 -6.92
CA SER A 81 18.49 25.74 -7.69
C SER A 81 17.20 26.51 -7.36
N GLY A 82 16.38 26.02 -6.42
CA GLY A 82 15.13 26.66 -6.01
C GLY A 82 14.01 26.58 -7.05
N LYS A 83 14.15 25.74 -8.08
CA LYS A 83 13.17 25.57 -9.16
C LYS A 83 11.99 24.69 -8.78
N LEU A 84 12.05 24.00 -7.64
CA LEU A 84 10.98 23.18 -7.08
C LEU A 84 10.28 23.89 -5.91
N ASN A 85 9.95 25.17 -6.07
CA ASN A 85 9.33 25.99 -5.03
C ASN A 85 7.80 26.10 -5.15
N THR A 86 7.20 25.65 -6.25
CA THR A 86 5.75 25.64 -6.43
C THR A 86 5.20 24.21 -6.54
N ILE A 87 3.93 24.04 -6.15
CA ILE A 87 3.22 22.75 -6.28
C ILE A 87 3.21 22.28 -7.74
N LYS A 88 3.07 23.21 -8.70
CA LYS A 88 3.04 22.87 -10.14
C LYS A 88 4.37 22.33 -10.62
N ASP A 89 5.49 22.90 -10.17
CA ASP A 89 6.82 22.44 -10.54
C ASP A 89 7.12 21.06 -9.93
N LEU A 90 6.67 20.84 -8.68
CA LEU A 90 6.71 19.52 -8.04
C LEU A 90 5.87 18.49 -8.81
N GLU A 91 4.64 18.82 -9.19
CA GLU A 91 3.79 17.91 -9.98
C GLU A 91 4.41 17.59 -11.35
N LYS A 92 5.07 18.58 -11.98
CA LYS A 92 5.74 18.38 -13.27
C LYS A 92 6.90 17.39 -13.16
N ILE A 93 7.77 17.53 -12.15
CA ILE A 93 8.89 16.60 -11.95
C ILE A 93 8.40 15.20 -11.55
N ARG A 94 7.36 15.11 -10.71
CA ARG A 94 6.74 13.83 -10.33
C ARG A 94 6.16 13.10 -11.53
N THR A 95 5.42 13.82 -12.37
CA THR A 95 4.82 13.27 -13.60
C THR A 95 5.90 12.79 -14.58
N LYS A 96 7.04 13.50 -14.67
CA LYS A 96 8.18 13.07 -15.49
C LYS A 96 8.71 11.70 -15.08
N PHE A 97 8.73 11.40 -13.78
CA PHE A 97 9.14 10.10 -13.22
C PHE A 97 7.96 9.16 -12.94
N ASN A 98 6.85 9.33 -13.67
CA ASN A 98 5.70 8.43 -13.60
C ASN A 98 5.09 8.24 -12.20
N PHE A 99 5.14 9.25 -11.33
CA PHE A 99 4.42 9.21 -10.06
C PHE A 99 3.68 10.51 -9.76
N LYS A 100 2.81 10.48 -8.77
CA LYS A 100 2.13 11.66 -8.21
C LYS A 100 1.87 11.47 -6.73
N ARG A 101 1.51 12.57 -6.05
CA ARG A 101 1.04 12.53 -4.68
C ARG A 101 -0.45 12.86 -4.60
N GLY A 102 -1.16 12.14 -3.75
CA GLY A 102 -2.51 12.51 -3.31
C GLY A 102 -2.47 13.78 -2.47
N THR A 103 -3.64 14.40 -2.27
CA THR A 103 -3.80 15.55 -1.36
C THR A 103 -3.49 15.20 0.09
N ASP A 104 -3.52 13.91 0.43
CA ASP A 104 -3.15 13.33 1.72
C ASP A 104 -1.69 12.82 1.77
N GLY A 105 -0.87 13.16 0.77
CA GLY A 105 0.56 12.83 0.72
C GLY A 105 0.87 11.42 0.20
N ARG A 106 -0.13 10.60 -0.09
CA ARG A 106 0.04 9.22 -0.59
C ARG A 106 0.71 9.19 -1.96
N VAL A 107 1.53 8.17 -2.18
CA VAL A 107 2.23 7.97 -3.45
C VAL A 107 1.35 7.15 -4.39
N TYR A 108 1.28 7.59 -5.65
CA TYR A 108 0.73 6.80 -6.73
C TYR A 108 1.79 6.68 -7.83
N ALA A 109 2.10 5.45 -8.24
CA ALA A 109 2.98 5.17 -9.37
C ALA A 109 2.16 4.85 -10.61
N ARG A 110 2.64 5.22 -11.79
CA ARG A 110 2.01 4.95 -13.07
C ARG A 110 2.78 3.87 -13.77
N SER A 111 2.11 2.81 -14.19
CA SER A 111 2.73 1.78 -15.02
C SER A 111 2.96 2.28 -16.45
N SER A 112 3.79 1.55 -17.19
CA SER A 112 4.04 1.69 -18.63
C SER A 112 2.76 1.65 -19.46
N LYS A 113 1.73 0.92 -18.99
CA LYS A 113 0.39 0.84 -19.60
C LYS A 113 -0.51 2.03 -19.23
N GLY A 114 -0.03 2.92 -18.38
CA GLY A 114 -0.74 4.11 -17.93
C GLY A 114 -1.67 3.90 -16.73
N THR A 115 -1.72 2.70 -16.17
CA THR A 115 -2.50 2.36 -14.96
C THR A 115 -1.86 2.97 -13.73
N TRP A 116 -2.67 3.54 -12.84
CA TRP A 116 -2.17 4.06 -11.56
C TRP A 116 -2.25 2.99 -10.48
N PHE A 117 -1.19 2.89 -9.69
CA PHE A 117 -1.09 2.05 -8.51
C PHE A 117 -0.94 2.94 -7.28
N ALA A 118 -1.77 2.73 -6.26
CA ALA A 118 -1.54 3.35 -4.95
C ALA A 118 -0.43 2.56 -4.24
N VAL A 119 0.59 3.26 -3.75
CA VAL A 119 1.78 2.65 -3.15
C VAL A 119 1.83 2.97 -1.66
N ARG A 120 2.14 1.96 -0.85
CA ARG A 120 2.40 2.12 0.58
C ARG A 120 3.46 1.13 1.06
N LEU A 121 3.98 1.36 2.25
CA LEU A 121 4.81 0.38 2.95
C LEU A 121 3.93 -0.66 3.63
N ASP A 122 4.43 -1.90 3.66
CA ASP A 122 3.98 -2.89 4.61
C ASP A 122 4.61 -2.56 5.98
N MET A 123 3.80 -2.46 7.04
CA MET A 123 4.30 -2.07 8.36
C MET A 123 4.89 -3.25 9.14
N GLU A 124 4.70 -4.49 8.67
CA GLU A 124 5.14 -5.71 9.34
C GLU A 124 6.45 -6.23 8.76
N VAL A 125 6.64 -6.09 7.44
CA VAL A 125 7.82 -6.60 6.73
C VAL A 125 8.71 -5.44 6.27
N PRO A 126 9.90 -5.24 6.89
CA PRO A 126 10.84 -4.22 6.46
C PRO A 126 11.24 -4.35 4.99
N GLY A 127 11.32 -3.23 4.29
CA GLY A 127 11.64 -3.19 2.86
C GLY A 127 10.54 -3.71 1.93
N ALA A 128 9.37 -4.08 2.46
CA ALA A 128 8.24 -4.47 1.63
C ALA A 128 7.30 -3.30 1.34
N MET A 129 6.83 -3.27 0.11
CA MET A 129 5.89 -2.29 -0.43
C MET A 129 4.68 -3.01 -0.99
N LEU A 130 3.51 -2.41 -0.79
CA LEU A 130 2.25 -2.86 -1.32
C LEU A 130 1.77 -1.91 -2.40
N PHE A 131 1.34 -2.48 -3.51
CA PHE A 131 0.81 -1.79 -4.67
C PHE A 131 -0.64 -2.19 -4.85
N ARG A 132 -1.55 -1.22 -4.90
CA ARG A 132 -2.95 -1.45 -5.24
C ARG A 132 -3.26 -0.88 -6.60
N ASP A 133 -3.64 -1.71 -7.55
CA ASP A 133 -4.16 -1.24 -8.84
C ASP A 133 -5.45 -0.42 -8.60
N THR A 134 -5.46 0.82 -9.06
CA THR A 134 -6.60 1.73 -8.84
C THR A 134 -7.82 1.40 -9.69
N SER A 135 -7.66 0.61 -10.75
CA SER A 135 -8.72 0.24 -11.69
C SER A 135 -9.54 -0.96 -11.22
N ASN A 136 -8.90 -1.99 -10.68
CA ASN A 136 -9.55 -3.24 -10.26
C ASN A 136 -9.40 -3.56 -8.76
N GLY A 137 -8.50 -2.88 -8.05
CA GLY A 137 -8.25 -3.08 -6.61
C GLY A 137 -7.33 -4.24 -6.26
N GLU A 138 -6.73 -4.93 -7.23
CA GLU A 138 -5.78 -6.02 -6.98
C GLU A 138 -4.54 -5.52 -6.25
N ILE A 139 -4.04 -6.37 -5.34
CA ILE A 139 -2.89 -6.08 -4.49
C ILE A 139 -1.67 -6.88 -4.94
N PHE A 140 -0.56 -6.17 -5.07
CA PHE A 140 0.74 -6.71 -5.38
C PHE A 140 1.74 -6.32 -4.29
N ALA A 141 2.74 -7.15 -4.08
CA ALA A 141 3.85 -6.91 -3.16
C ALA A 141 5.15 -6.77 -3.95
N LEU A 142 6.03 -5.90 -3.47
CA LEU A 142 7.43 -5.84 -3.87
C LEU A 142 8.28 -5.81 -2.61
N GLN A 143 9.28 -6.66 -2.51
CA GLN A 143 10.21 -6.68 -1.39
C GLN A 143 11.62 -6.39 -1.90
N THR A 144 12.24 -5.34 -1.36
CA THR A 144 13.63 -5.01 -1.63
C THR A 144 14.52 -5.38 -0.45
N GLN A 145 15.69 -5.96 -0.73
CA GLN A 145 16.71 -6.22 0.28
C GLN A 145 17.65 -5.02 0.48
N ALA A 146 17.71 -4.12 -0.51
CA ALA A 146 18.64 -3.01 -0.51
C ALA A 146 18.24 -1.90 0.48
N LEU A 147 16.94 -1.73 0.70
CA LEU A 147 16.40 -0.64 1.53
C LEU A 147 15.43 -1.21 2.57
N GLN A 148 15.95 -1.51 3.76
CA GLN A 148 15.11 -1.96 4.89
C GLN A 148 14.25 -0.82 5.46
N GLN A 149 14.75 0.42 5.36
CA GLN A 149 14.03 1.63 5.76
C GLN A 149 13.73 2.43 4.51
N ILE A 150 12.46 2.40 4.10
CA ILE A 150 11.97 3.20 2.98
C ILE A 150 11.15 4.34 3.57
N ASP A 151 11.42 5.56 3.12
CA ASP A 151 10.60 6.73 3.46
C ASP A 151 9.91 7.27 2.20
N LEU A 152 8.64 6.86 2.00
CA LEU A 152 7.84 7.32 0.88
C LEU A 152 7.41 8.80 1.00
N SER A 153 7.72 9.49 2.11
CA SER A 153 7.49 10.94 2.23
C SER A 153 8.49 11.76 1.40
N SER A 154 9.66 11.20 1.09
CA SER A 154 10.69 11.83 0.26
C SER A 154 10.46 11.52 -1.23
N ASP A 155 10.38 12.57 -2.06
CA ASP A 155 10.28 12.41 -3.52
C ASP A 155 11.54 11.77 -4.12
N GLN A 156 12.72 12.03 -3.54
CA GLN A 156 13.97 11.42 -3.99
C GLN A 156 13.93 9.89 -3.83
N VAL A 157 13.42 9.40 -2.70
CA VAL A 157 13.27 7.96 -2.44
C VAL A 157 12.24 7.35 -3.40
N VAL A 158 11.14 8.05 -3.66
CA VAL A 158 10.13 7.57 -4.62
C VAL A 158 10.69 7.52 -6.04
N ILE A 159 11.45 8.53 -6.47
CA ILE A 159 12.12 8.53 -7.78
C ILE A 159 13.13 7.39 -7.88
N LEU A 160 13.94 7.21 -6.83
CA LEU A 160 14.94 6.16 -6.74
C LEU A 160 14.32 4.77 -6.93
N LEU A 161 13.15 4.53 -6.31
CA LEU A 161 12.49 3.23 -6.29
C LEU A 161 11.57 2.97 -7.49
N LEU A 162 10.88 4.00 -7.98
CA LEU A 162 9.75 3.82 -8.92
C LEU A 162 9.93 4.59 -10.24
N GLY A 163 10.95 5.46 -10.33
CA GLY A 163 11.11 6.41 -11.43
C GLY A 163 11.51 5.77 -12.77
N ASP A 164 12.17 4.61 -12.73
CA ASP A 164 12.58 3.84 -13.91
C ASP A 164 11.49 2.91 -14.46
N GLY A 165 10.48 2.59 -13.65
CA GLY A 165 9.42 1.64 -13.98
C GLY A 165 9.79 0.17 -13.83
N ASP A 166 11.01 -0.16 -13.38
CA ASP A 166 11.48 -1.55 -13.28
C ASP A 166 10.69 -2.35 -12.23
N TRP A 167 10.14 -1.65 -11.22
CA TRP A 167 9.23 -2.21 -10.22
C TRP A 167 8.05 -2.99 -10.82
N GLU A 168 7.59 -2.65 -12.02
CA GLU A 168 6.48 -3.34 -12.69
C GLU A 168 6.77 -4.81 -12.96
N ARG A 169 8.05 -5.16 -13.18
CA ARG A 169 8.48 -6.54 -13.44
C ARG A 169 8.72 -7.33 -12.16
N GLU A 170 8.87 -6.63 -11.04
CA GLU A 170 9.27 -7.19 -9.75
C GLU A 170 8.09 -7.36 -8.80
N ILE A 171 7.01 -6.59 -8.98
CA ILE A 171 5.79 -6.78 -8.20
C ILE A 171 5.18 -8.16 -8.46
N SER A 172 4.78 -8.83 -7.39
CA SER A 172 4.09 -10.13 -7.43
C SER A 172 2.70 -10.01 -6.83
N PRO A 173 1.64 -10.59 -7.44
CA PRO A 173 0.30 -10.52 -6.88
C PRO A 173 0.25 -11.25 -5.54
N ILE A 174 -0.49 -10.70 -4.57
CA ILE A 174 -0.82 -11.41 -3.34
C ILE A 174 -2.02 -12.29 -3.63
N THR A 175 -1.89 -13.59 -3.43
CA THR A 175 -2.95 -14.57 -3.68
C THR A 175 -3.30 -15.36 -2.42
N PHE A 176 -4.51 -15.93 -2.40
CA PHE A 176 -4.99 -16.79 -1.31
C PHE A 176 -5.84 -17.94 -1.87
N ASP A 177 -5.89 -19.08 -1.17
CA ASP A 177 -6.79 -20.19 -1.50
C ASP A 177 -8.20 -19.89 -0.99
N ASP A 178 -9.21 -20.10 -1.84
CA ASP A 178 -10.62 -19.90 -1.50
C ASP A 178 -11.27 -21.06 -0.74
N GLY A 179 -10.48 -22.07 -0.35
CA GLY A 179 -10.92 -23.27 0.36
C GLY A 179 -11.49 -24.36 -0.56
N ASN A 180 -11.67 -24.06 -1.85
CA ASN A 180 -12.04 -25.06 -2.86
C ASN A 180 -10.83 -25.49 -3.71
N GLY A 181 -9.61 -25.10 -3.31
CA GLY A 181 -8.38 -25.36 -4.05
C GLY A 181 -8.18 -24.40 -5.23
N ASN A 182 -8.92 -23.28 -5.29
CA ASN A 182 -8.68 -22.25 -6.29
C ASN A 182 -7.89 -21.08 -5.67
N THR A 183 -6.81 -20.70 -6.34
CA THR A 183 -6.04 -19.51 -6.01
C THR A 183 -6.72 -18.25 -6.55
N LYS A 184 -6.94 -17.25 -5.70
CA LYS A 184 -7.51 -15.94 -6.05
C LYS A 184 -6.58 -14.80 -5.67
N SER A 185 -6.53 -13.76 -6.48
CA SER A 185 -5.83 -12.52 -6.15
C SER A 185 -6.56 -11.76 -5.04
N LEU A 186 -5.79 -11.20 -4.11
CA LEU A 186 -6.30 -10.29 -3.09
C LEU A 186 -6.74 -8.98 -3.75
N VAL A 187 -8.01 -8.63 -3.55
CA VAL A 187 -8.60 -7.37 -4.02
C VAL A 187 -9.08 -6.59 -2.80
N LEU A 188 -8.62 -5.35 -2.67
CA LEU A 188 -9.07 -4.44 -1.62
C LEU A 188 -9.70 -3.18 -2.22
N THR A 189 -10.73 -2.66 -1.57
CA THR A 189 -11.17 -1.28 -1.80
C THR A 189 -10.08 -0.31 -1.39
N GLU A 190 -10.17 0.95 -1.87
CA GLU A 190 -9.21 1.97 -1.46
C GLU A 190 -9.20 2.11 0.06
N ASN A 191 -10.38 2.18 0.69
CA ASN A 191 -10.53 2.34 2.14
C ASN A 191 -9.87 1.19 2.92
N GLU A 192 -10.07 -0.06 2.52
CA GLU A 192 -9.43 -1.21 3.17
C GLU A 192 -7.92 -1.13 3.03
N PHE A 193 -7.41 -0.85 1.82
CA PHE A 193 -5.99 -0.66 1.59
C PHE A 193 -5.37 0.48 2.41
N ARG A 194 -6.14 1.52 2.74
CA ARG A 194 -5.69 2.60 3.64
C ARG A 194 -5.45 2.11 5.07
N ASN A 195 -6.20 1.09 5.51
CA ASN A 195 -6.30 0.69 6.91
C ASN A 195 -5.59 -0.63 7.25
N VAL A 196 -5.10 -1.35 6.24
CA VAL A 196 -4.22 -2.52 6.40
C VAL A 196 -2.97 -2.13 7.21
N VAL A 197 -2.48 -3.02 8.08
CA VAL A 197 -1.22 -2.84 8.83
C VAL A 197 -0.08 -3.53 8.09
N GLY A 198 -0.19 -4.85 7.87
CA GLY A 198 0.63 -5.62 6.94
C GLY A 198 -0.22 -6.73 6.29
N LEU A 199 0.26 -7.25 5.16
CA LEU A 199 -0.40 -8.35 4.44
C LEU A 199 0.53 -9.54 4.23
N ILE A 200 1.83 -9.30 4.13
CA ILE A 200 2.78 -10.33 3.74
C ILE A 200 2.96 -11.36 4.86
N SER A 201 3.06 -10.92 6.12
CA SER A 201 3.20 -11.85 7.24
C SER A 201 1.97 -12.74 7.45
N MET A 202 0.78 -12.25 7.07
CA MET A 202 -0.46 -13.01 7.17
C MET A 202 -0.53 -14.15 6.14
N ALA A 203 0.05 -13.94 4.96
CA ALA A 203 0.12 -14.96 3.93
C ALA A 203 1.08 -16.08 4.35
N GLU A 204 2.26 -15.75 4.89
CA GLU A 204 3.24 -16.74 5.37
C GLU A 204 2.69 -17.58 6.54
N ALA A 205 2.04 -16.94 7.52
CA ALA A 205 1.49 -17.64 8.69
C ALA A 205 0.35 -18.61 8.35
N ALA A 206 -0.39 -18.35 7.25
CA ALA A 206 -1.44 -19.24 6.77
C ALA A 206 -0.87 -20.54 6.17
N GLU A 207 0.33 -20.50 5.59
CA GLU A 207 1.01 -21.66 5.02
C GLU A 207 1.59 -22.58 6.10
N GLU A 208 2.27 -22.04 7.11
CA GLU A 208 2.89 -22.84 8.18
C GLU A 208 1.87 -23.61 9.05
N GLY A 209 0.68 -23.02 9.27
CA GLY A 209 -0.40 -23.68 10.02
C GLY A 209 -0.99 -24.91 9.33
N ALA A 210 -0.85 -25.02 8.01
CA ALA A 210 -1.34 -26.15 7.23
C ALA A 210 -0.35 -27.34 7.19
N GLU A 211 0.97 -27.09 7.35
CA GLU A 211 1.98 -28.16 7.44
C GLU A 211 2.04 -28.83 8.81
N GLY A 212 1.73 -28.11 9.90
CA GLY A 212 1.75 -28.66 11.27
C GLY A 212 0.58 -29.57 11.64
N ALA A 213 -0.42 -29.73 10.76
CA ALA A 213 -1.63 -30.52 10.99
C ALA A 213 -1.65 -31.88 10.26
N LYS A 214 -0.54 -32.28 9.63
CA LYS A 214 -0.35 -33.58 8.97
C LYS A 214 0.49 -34.54 9.83
#